data_AF-A0A963SMW7-F1
#
_entry.id   AF-A0A963SMW7-F1
#
_cell.length_a   1.000
_cell.length_b   1.000
_cell.length_c   1.000
_cell.angle_alpha   90.00
_cell.angle_beta   90.00
_cell.angle_gamma   90.00
#
_symmetry.space_group_name_H-M   'P 1'
#
loop_
_entity.id
_entity.type
_entity.pdbx_description
1 polymer ?
#
loop_
_entity_poly.entity_id
_entity_poly.type
_entity_poly.pdbx_seq_one_letter_code
_entity_poly.pdbx_strand_id
1 'polypeptide(L)'
;MVDVFISYAREDEAIVAKIAQAVKAEGYEVWWDDDLPPHKSYGEVITEKIGKAKAAIVVWSADAAASEWVRAEADVARNGKKLVQTVIDGTMPPLPFNQIQHADLSGWKGEPDNRDWRKVLASLADLNGRDAATSASEAGDKADAASAPPVSAPEPEPAPVSGGSKKGLVLAAMLALVLLGMFAGWRIFGGNSDAREARRAGFTVVAVIESPDEVANIRRGPSLSDPVVGKAYQGEVIYTKRRDGKWWKVRKQDGTTGYMARHLFVIEGKI
;
A
#
# COMPACT_ATOMS: atom_id res chain seq x y z
N MET A 1 -16.13 -17.85 -9.54
CA MET A 1 -15.63 -17.29 -8.27
C MET A 1 -14.17 -16.98 -8.50
N VAL A 2 -13.78 -15.70 -8.56
CA VAL A 2 -12.42 -15.32 -8.95
C VAL A 2 -11.41 -15.90 -7.95
N ASP A 3 -10.51 -16.75 -8.43
CA ASP A 3 -9.41 -17.29 -7.64
C ASP A 3 -8.28 -16.25 -7.57
N VAL A 4 -7.94 -15.64 -8.71
CA VAL A 4 -6.78 -14.75 -8.87
C VAL A 4 -7.19 -13.43 -9.54
N PHE A 5 -6.86 -12.32 -8.90
CA PHE A 5 -6.87 -10.98 -9.50
C PHE A 5 -5.47 -10.61 -10.02
N ILE A 6 -5.38 -9.85 -11.11
CA ILE A 6 -4.11 -9.26 -11.57
C ILE A 6 -4.23 -7.73 -11.70
N SER A 7 -3.39 -7.03 -10.95
CA SER A 7 -3.21 -5.57 -10.92
C SER A 7 -1.94 -5.18 -11.69
N TYR A 8 -2.05 -4.18 -12.57
CA TYR A 8 -1.01 -3.77 -13.51
C TYR A 8 -1.26 -2.36 -14.09
N ALA A 9 -0.25 -1.74 -14.70
CA ALA A 9 -0.43 -0.54 -15.52
C ALA A 9 -0.75 -0.93 -16.98
N ARG A 10 -1.57 -0.15 -17.69
CA ARG A 10 -2.09 -0.52 -19.02
C ARG A 10 -1.00 -0.68 -20.07
N GLU A 11 0.07 0.07 -19.88
CA GLU A 11 1.30 0.02 -20.66
C GLU A 11 1.91 -1.40 -20.69
N ASP A 12 1.61 -2.24 -19.68
CA ASP A 12 2.10 -3.61 -19.52
C ASP A 12 1.11 -4.70 -20.01
N GLU A 13 -0.03 -4.33 -20.60
CA GLU A 13 -1.10 -5.26 -21.00
C GLU A 13 -0.59 -6.49 -21.78
N ALA A 14 0.37 -6.30 -22.70
CA ALA A 14 0.90 -7.36 -23.54
C ALA A 14 1.70 -8.45 -22.80
N ILE A 15 2.34 -8.13 -21.66
CA ILE A 15 3.02 -9.13 -20.81
C ILE A 15 2.04 -9.69 -19.77
N VAL A 16 1.12 -8.87 -19.27
CA VAL A 16 0.09 -9.28 -18.32
C VAL A 16 -0.90 -10.26 -18.95
N ALA A 17 -1.23 -10.11 -20.23
CA ALA A 17 -2.01 -11.08 -20.99
C ALA A 17 -1.37 -12.49 -20.97
N LYS A 18 -0.03 -12.57 -21.06
CA LYS A 18 0.71 -13.84 -20.99
C LYS A 18 0.70 -14.42 -19.59
N ILE A 19 0.90 -13.58 -18.56
CA ILE A 19 0.78 -13.98 -17.15
C ILE A 19 -0.64 -14.54 -16.91
N ALA A 20 -1.69 -13.83 -17.34
CA ALA A 20 -3.08 -14.24 -17.19
C ALA A 20 -3.37 -15.56 -17.92
N GLN A 21 -2.87 -15.76 -19.14
CA GLN A 21 -2.99 -17.03 -19.87
C GLN A 21 -2.26 -18.18 -19.17
N ALA A 22 -1.05 -17.94 -18.67
CA ALA A 22 -0.28 -18.96 -17.95
C ALA A 22 -0.96 -19.34 -16.61
N VAL A 23 -1.47 -18.38 -15.83
CA VAL A 23 -2.25 -18.68 -14.62
C VAL A 23 -3.58 -19.39 -14.96
N LYS A 24 -4.25 -19.05 -16.07
CA LYS A 24 -5.45 -19.78 -16.53
C LYS A 24 -5.12 -21.23 -16.93
N ALA A 25 -3.94 -21.49 -17.50
CA ALA A 25 -3.51 -22.85 -17.87
C ALA A 25 -3.31 -23.76 -16.64
N GLU A 26 -2.93 -23.20 -15.50
CA GLU A 26 -2.89 -23.88 -14.18
C GLU A 26 -4.29 -24.05 -13.54
N GLY A 27 -5.36 -23.77 -14.29
CA GLY A 27 -6.74 -24.02 -13.88
C GLY A 27 -7.30 -23.05 -12.84
N TYR A 28 -6.82 -21.80 -12.78
CA TYR A 28 -7.39 -20.75 -11.92
C TYR A 28 -8.40 -19.86 -12.67
N GLU A 29 -9.45 -19.40 -11.98
CA GLU A 29 -10.32 -18.33 -12.49
C GLU A 29 -9.64 -16.96 -12.31
N VAL A 30 -9.09 -16.41 -13.40
CA VAL A 30 -8.31 -15.16 -13.42
C VAL A 30 -9.13 -13.96 -13.91
N TRP A 31 -9.08 -12.84 -13.19
CA TRP A 31 -9.71 -11.56 -13.56
C TRP A 31 -8.70 -10.40 -13.67
N TRP A 32 -8.82 -9.58 -14.72
CA TRP A 32 -7.96 -8.43 -15.09
C TRP A 32 -8.72 -7.49 -16.08
N ASP A 33 -8.19 -6.30 -16.43
CA ASP A 33 -8.89 -5.14 -17.08
C ASP A 33 -9.52 -5.35 -18.49
N ASP A 34 -9.64 -6.59 -18.98
CA ASP A 34 -10.32 -6.94 -20.25
C ASP A 34 -11.87 -6.95 -20.12
N ASP A 35 -12.39 -6.82 -18.90
CA ASP A 35 -13.78 -7.18 -18.55
C ASP A 35 -14.51 -6.08 -17.73
N LEU A 36 -14.05 -4.82 -17.83
CA LEU A 36 -14.55 -3.68 -17.05
C LEU A 36 -15.64 -2.88 -17.81
N PRO A 37 -16.89 -2.82 -17.32
CA PRO A 37 -17.96 -2.14 -18.04
C PRO A 37 -17.75 -0.62 -18.13
N PRO A 38 -17.95 0.02 -19.29
CA PRO A 38 -17.62 1.44 -19.53
C PRO A 38 -18.49 2.45 -18.75
N HIS A 39 -19.37 1.99 -17.87
CA HIS A 39 -20.28 2.79 -17.05
C HIS A 39 -19.95 2.77 -15.55
N LYS A 40 -18.86 2.10 -15.13
CA LYS A 40 -18.46 2.02 -13.71
C LYS A 40 -17.13 2.72 -13.45
N SER A 41 -17.00 3.30 -12.26
CA SER A 41 -15.70 3.79 -11.80
C SER A 41 -14.78 2.61 -11.47
N TYR A 42 -13.51 2.71 -11.86
CA TYR A 42 -12.46 1.75 -11.46
C TYR A 42 -12.42 1.62 -9.92
N GLY A 43 -12.59 2.75 -9.23
CA GLY A 43 -12.82 2.91 -7.79
C GLY A 43 -13.64 1.80 -7.12
N GLU A 44 -14.90 1.66 -7.55
CA GLU A 44 -15.90 0.84 -6.85
C GLU A 44 -15.81 -0.64 -7.20
N VAL A 45 -15.58 -0.95 -8.49
CA VAL A 45 -15.56 -2.35 -8.98
C VAL A 45 -14.44 -3.15 -8.32
N ILE A 46 -13.29 -2.51 -8.12
CA ILE A 46 -12.06 -3.21 -7.78
C ILE A 46 -11.94 -3.45 -6.28
N THR A 47 -12.39 -2.52 -5.42
CA THR A 47 -12.46 -2.78 -3.98
C THR A 47 -13.34 -4.00 -3.68
N GLU A 48 -14.48 -4.11 -4.37
CA GLU A 48 -15.41 -5.25 -4.25
C GLU A 48 -14.79 -6.57 -4.77
N LYS A 49 -14.01 -6.50 -5.86
CA LYS A 49 -13.44 -7.67 -6.55
C LYS A 49 -12.15 -8.17 -5.91
N ILE A 50 -11.24 -7.29 -5.50
CA ILE A 50 -10.07 -7.64 -4.67
C ILE A 50 -10.55 -8.31 -3.39
N GLY A 51 -11.62 -7.81 -2.76
CA GLY A 51 -12.23 -8.45 -1.59
C GLY A 51 -12.58 -9.93 -1.82
N LYS A 52 -13.08 -10.27 -3.01
CA LYS A 52 -13.58 -11.61 -3.38
C LYS A 52 -12.51 -12.57 -3.90
N ALA A 53 -11.39 -12.08 -4.45
CA ALA A 53 -10.31 -12.94 -4.93
C ALA A 53 -9.53 -13.58 -3.75
N LYS A 54 -9.06 -14.82 -3.93
CA LYS A 54 -8.23 -15.52 -2.93
C LYS A 54 -6.78 -15.06 -2.98
N ALA A 55 -6.25 -14.83 -4.19
CA ALA A 55 -4.93 -14.26 -4.44
C ALA A 55 -5.02 -13.00 -5.33
N ALA A 56 -4.05 -12.10 -5.19
CA ALA A 56 -3.89 -10.93 -6.05
C ALA A 56 -2.43 -10.80 -6.49
N ILE A 57 -2.17 -10.98 -7.79
CA ILE A 57 -0.88 -10.70 -8.41
C ILE A 57 -0.79 -9.20 -8.67
N VAL A 58 0.30 -8.58 -8.25
CA VAL A 58 0.66 -7.22 -8.67
C VAL A 58 1.87 -7.31 -9.59
N VAL A 59 1.76 -6.67 -10.76
CA VAL A 59 2.79 -6.62 -11.79
C VAL A 59 3.43 -5.24 -11.75
N TRP A 60 4.65 -5.18 -11.20
CA TRP A 60 5.42 -3.95 -11.05
C TRP A 60 6.28 -3.67 -12.29
N SER A 61 6.01 -2.51 -12.88
CA SER A 61 6.82 -1.78 -13.85
C SER A 61 7.06 -0.36 -13.33
N ALA A 62 7.82 0.46 -14.05
CA ALA A 62 7.96 1.89 -13.78
C ALA A 62 6.58 2.60 -13.73
N ASP A 63 5.68 2.27 -14.65
CA ASP A 63 4.35 2.88 -14.75
C ASP A 63 3.41 2.36 -13.65
N ALA A 64 3.45 1.07 -13.34
CA ALA A 64 2.68 0.49 -12.23
C ALA A 64 3.17 1.00 -10.86
N ALA A 65 4.48 1.19 -10.68
CA ALA A 65 5.06 1.81 -9.49
C ALA A 65 4.71 3.30 -9.38
N ALA A 66 4.48 4.00 -10.50
CA ALA A 66 4.02 5.38 -10.55
C ALA A 66 2.50 5.53 -10.34
N SER A 67 1.71 4.49 -10.65
CA SER A 67 0.25 4.47 -10.54
C SER A 67 -0.24 4.48 -9.09
N GLU A 68 -1.01 5.51 -8.72
CA GLU A 68 -1.73 5.55 -7.42
C GLU A 68 -2.72 4.39 -7.30
N TRP A 69 -3.29 3.97 -8.43
CA TRP A 69 -4.26 2.90 -8.51
C TRP A 69 -3.66 1.55 -8.14
N VAL A 70 -2.62 1.11 -8.86
CA VAL A 70 -1.93 -0.16 -8.61
C VAL A 70 -1.35 -0.22 -7.20
N ARG A 71 -0.81 0.89 -6.68
CA ARG A 71 -0.32 0.97 -5.30
C ARG A 71 -1.44 0.80 -4.27
N ALA A 72 -2.64 1.34 -4.51
CA ALA A 72 -3.79 1.15 -3.63
C ALA A 72 -4.29 -0.31 -3.66
N GLU A 73 -4.41 -0.91 -4.85
CA GLU A 73 -4.78 -2.31 -5.02
C GLU A 73 -3.79 -3.26 -4.31
N ALA A 74 -2.49 -2.98 -4.47
CA ALA A 74 -1.41 -3.70 -3.80
C ALA A 74 -1.47 -3.58 -2.27
N ASP A 75 -1.83 -2.42 -1.72
CA ASP A 75 -1.97 -2.23 -0.27
C ASP A 75 -3.15 -3.03 0.29
N VAL A 76 -4.30 -3.02 -0.40
CA VAL A 76 -5.47 -3.85 -0.05
C VAL A 76 -5.11 -5.34 -0.10
N ALA A 77 -4.41 -5.79 -1.14
CA ALA A 77 -3.93 -7.17 -1.26
C ALA A 77 -2.93 -7.54 -0.14
N ARG A 78 -2.01 -6.65 0.22
CA ARG A 78 -1.02 -6.85 1.29
C ARG A 78 -1.70 -6.97 2.65
N ASN A 79 -2.61 -6.05 2.97
CA ASN A 79 -3.34 -6.03 4.23
C ASN A 79 -4.28 -7.24 4.35
N GLY A 80 -4.83 -7.70 3.21
CA GLY A 80 -5.57 -8.97 3.09
C GLY A 80 -4.71 -10.24 3.07
N LYS A 81 -3.37 -10.13 3.26
CA LYS A 81 -2.39 -11.23 3.24
C LYS A 81 -2.43 -12.12 1.98
N LYS A 82 -2.76 -11.53 0.83
CA LYS A 82 -2.95 -12.25 -0.44
C LYS A 82 -2.21 -11.66 -1.64
N LEU A 83 -1.24 -10.78 -1.35
CA LEU A 83 -0.39 -10.15 -2.34
C LEU A 83 0.69 -11.13 -2.83
N VAL A 84 0.72 -11.38 -4.14
CA VAL A 84 1.83 -12.01 -4.85
C VAL A 84 2.49 -10.95 -5.71
N GLN A 85 3.78 -10.67 -5.49
CA GLN A 85 4.48 -9.60 -6.20
C GLN A 85 5.31 -10.12 -7.36
N THR A 86 5.22 -9.44 -8.49
CA THR A 86 6.04 -9.70 -9.68
C THR A 86 6.64 -8.39 -10.20
N VAL A 87 7.82 -8.45 -10.81
CA VAL A 87 8.50 -7.31 -11.46
C VAL A 87 8.81 -7.69 -12.91
N ILE A 88 8.58 -6.81 -13.88
CA ILE A 88 8.70 -7.11 -15.32
C ILE A 88 9.73 -6.27 -16.09
N ASP A 89 10.30 -5.23 -15.48
CA ASP A 89 11.30 -4.32 -16.10
C ASP A 89 12.52 -4.06 -15.19
N GLY A 90 12.60 -4.73 -14.05
CA GLY A 90 13.60 -4.50 -13.00
C GLY A 90 13.27 -3.34 -12.04
N THR A 91 12.12 -2.68 -12.18
CA THR A 91 11.68 -1.63 -11.26
C THR A 91 11.45 -2.22 -9.87
N MET A 92 12.16 -1.67 -8.88
CA MET A 92 11.94 -2.03 -7.48
C MET A 92 10.55 -1.58 -7.04
N PRO A 93 9.72 -2.45 -6.42
CA PRO A 93 8.42 -2.07 -5.89
C PRO A 93 8.52 -0.86 -4.95
N PRO A 94 7.57 0.09 -4.95
CA PRO A 94 7.62 1.24 -4.06
C PRO A 94 7.45 0.83 -2.60
N LEU A 95 7.83 1.68 -1.64
CA LEU A 95 7.50 1.46 -0.22
C LEU A 95 5.96 1.39 -0.04
N PRO A 96 5.43 0.51 0.83
CA PRO A 96 6.14 -0.44 1.70
C PRO A 96 6.51 -1.78 1.03
N PHE A 97 6.19 -1.97 -0.25
CA PHE A 97 6.19 -3.25 -0.95
C PHE A 97 7.60 -3.83 -1.21
N ASN A 98 8.64 -2.99 -1.27
CA ASN A 98 10.04 -3.44 -1.28
C ASN A 98 10.50 -4.17 0.00
N GLN A 99 9.72 -4.12 1.08
CA GLN A 99 9.99 -4.89 2.31
C GLN A 99 9.53 -6.35 2.19
N ILE A 100 8.81 -6.70 1.12
CA ILE A 100 8.31 -8.04 0.83
C ILE A 100 9.02 -8.56 -0.43
N GLN A 101 9.27 -9.86 -0.49
CA GLN A 101 9.87 -10.47 -1.69
C GLN A 101 8.97 -10.30 -2.93
N HIS A 102 9.60 -10.27 -4.10
CA HIS A 102 8.95 -10.29 -5.41
C HIS A 102 9.62 -11.33 -6.30
N ALA A 103 8.85 -11.87 -7.24
CA ALA A 103 9.35 -12.68 -8.34
C ALA A 103 9.82 -11.76 -9.48
N ASP A 104 11.06 -11.94 -9.94
CA ASP A 104 11.57 -11.24 -11.12
C ASP A 104 11.17 -12.01 -12.38
N LEU A 105 10.30 -11.38 -13.18
CA LEU A 105 9.80 -11.87 -14.46
C LEU A 105 10.33 -11.03 -15.64
N SER A 106 11.31 -10.13 -15.43
CA SER A 106 11.85 -9.27 -16.49
C SER A 106 12.51 -10.04 -17.65
N GLY A 107 13.01 -11.24 -17.38
CA GLY A 107 13.52 -12.18 -18.39
C GLY A 107 12.51 -13.22 -18.87
N TRP A 108 11.29 -13.26 -18.33
CA TRP A 108 10.30 -14.32 -18.60
C TRP A 108 9.50 -14.06 -19.87
N LYS A 109 9.32 -15.09 -20.69
CA LYS A 109 8.61 -15.01 -21.99
C LYS A 109 7.42 -15.97 -22.08
N GLY A 110 7.18 -16.77 -21.04
CA GLY A 110 6.19 -17.84 -21.00
C GLY A 110 6.75 -19.20 -20.58
N GLU A 111 8.03 -19.31 -20.23
CA GLU A 111 8.66 -20.58 -19.89
C GLU A 111 8.14 -21.13 -18.55
N PRO A 112 7.60 -22.36 -18.49
CA PRO A 112 7.01 -22.92 -17.26
C PRO A 112 8.07 -23.24 -16.19
N ASP A 113 9.27 -23.65 -16.61
CA ASP A 113 10.35 -24.06 -15.70
C ASP A 113 11.08 -22.88 -15.01
N ASN A 114 10.77 -21.64 -15.42
CA ASN A 114 11.37 -20.43 -14.86
C ASN A 114 11.26 -20.43 -13.33
N ARG A 115 12.38 -20.20 -12.65
CA ARG A 115 12.49 -20.32 -11.20
C ARG A 115 11.54 -19.39 -10.46
N ASP A 116 11.39 -18.15 -10.91
CA ASP A 116 10.60 -17.13 -10.24
C ASP A 116 9.12 -17.21 -10.67
N TRP A 117 8.83 -17.68 -11.89
CA TRP A 117 7.49 -18.12 -12.26
C TRP A 117 6.96 -19.25 -11.35
N ARG A 118 7.77 -20.28 -11.09
CA ARG A 118 7.40 -21.38 -10.18
C ARG A 118 7.15 -20.91 -8.74
N LYS A 119 7.80 -19.82 -8.29
CA LYS A 119 7.46 -19.19 -6.99
C LYS A 119 6.07 -18.55 -7.03
N VAL A 120 5.72 -17.85 -8.11
CA VAL A 120 4.37 -17.28 -8.30
C VAL A 120 3.34 -18.40 -8.20
N LEU A 121 3.52 -19.50 -8.95
CA LEU A 121 2.59 -20.63 -8.91
C LEU A 121 2.47 -21.28 -7.51
N ALA A 122 3.59 -21.45 -6.79
CA ALA A 122 3.58 -21.95 -5.42
C ALA A 122 2.81 -21.03 -4.46
N SER A 123 2.99 -19.71 -4.56
CA SER A 123 2.22 -18.74 -3.77
C SER A 123 0.74 -18.71 -4.14
N LEU A 124 0.39 -18.90 -5.42
CA LEU A 124 -1.01 -19.02 -5.83
C LEU A 124 -1.64 -20.30 -5.27
N ALA A 125 -0.92 -21.42 -5.26
CA ALA A 125 -1.42 -22.69 -4.74
C ALA A 125 -1.73 -22.58 -3.24
N ASP A 126 -0.78 -22.08 -2.44
CA ASP A 126 -0.91 -21.81 -1.00
C ASP A 126 -2.12 -20.90 -0.70
N LEU A 127 -2.19 -19.72 -1.33
CA LEU A 127 -3.29 -18.75 -1.13
C LEU A 127 -4.66 -19.27 -1.58
N ASN A 128 -4.71 -20.24 -2.49
CA ASN A 128 -5.97 -20.84 -2.95
C ASN A 128 -6.36 -22.10 -2.18
N GLY A 129 -5.54 -22.56 -1.22
CA GLY A 129 -5.75 -23.83 -0.52
C GLY A 129 -5.61 -25.05 -1.43
N ARG A 130 -4.84 -24.93 -2.52
CA ARG A 130 -4.45 -26.06 -3.37
C ARG A 130 -3.10 -26.55 -2.86
N ASP A 131 -3.06 -27.70 -2.20
CA ASP A 131 -1.78 -28.32 -1.83
C ASP A 131 -0.92 -28.50 -3.09
N ALA A 132 0.35 -28.09 -3.03
CA ALA A 132 1.29 -28.14 -4.17
C ALA A 132 1.62 -29.58 -4.64
N ALA A 133 0.95 -30.60 -4.09
CA ALA A 133 1.09 -32.01 -4.43
C ALA A 133 0.10 -32.50 -5.52
N THR A 134 -0.99 -31.79 -5.81
CA THR A 134 -2.04 -32.29 -6.74
C THR A 134 -1.61 -32.30 -8.22
N SER A 135 -0.57 -31.57 -8.60
CA SER A 135 -0.01 -31.59 -9.98
C SER A 135 1.25 -32.45 -10.15
N ALA A 136 1.66 -33.20 -9.12
CA ALA A 136 2.88 -34.03 -9.13
C ALA A 136 2.67 -35.46 -8.63
N SER A 137 1.42 -35.86 -8.32
CA SER A 137 1.10 -37.12 -7.63
C SER A 137 0.31 -38.13 -8.47
N GLU A 138 0.82 -38.47 -9.66
CA GLU A 138 0.61 -39.79 -10.28
C GLU A 138 1.95 -40.56 -10.42
N ALA A 139 2.85 -40.42 -9.43
CA ALA A 139 4.01 -41.31 -9.25
C ALA A 139 4.58 -41.22 -7.82
N GLY A 140 4.32 -42.21 -6.96
CA GLY A 140 5.06 -42.41 -5.70
C GLY A 140 4.20 -42.58 -4.44
N ASP A 141 3.89 -43.83 -4.10
CA ASP A 141 3.15 -44.25 -2.90
C ASP A 141 4.13 -44.72 -1.79
N LYS A 142 3.83 -44.36 -0.51
CA LYS A 142 4.52 -44.75 0.76
C LYS A 142 6.00 -44.34 0.95
N ALA A 143 6.55 -44.05 2.14
CA ALA A 143 6.06 -43.74 3.51
C ALA A 143 7.28 -43.13 4.29
N ASP A 144 7.36 -42.86 5.60
CA ASP A 144 6.50 -43.16 6.77
C ASP A 144 6.72 -42.12 7.92
N ALA A 145 6.36 -42.47 9.16
CA ALA A 145 6.05 -41.61 10.30
C ALA A 145 7.11 -41.37 11.42
N ALA A 146 7.01 -40.16 12.01
CA ALA A 146 7.10 -39.78 13.44
C ALA A 146 8.31 -40.12 14.37
N SER A 147 8.76 -39.13 15.18
CA SER A 147 8.69 -39.14 16.68
C SER A 147 9.40 -37.94 17.37
N ALA A 148 8.92 -37.52 18.56
CA ALA A 148 9.53 -36.61 19.56
C ALA A 148 8.70 -36.65 20.88
N PRO A 149 9.06 -35.96 22.00
CA PRO A 149 10.32 -35.80 22.78
C PRO A 149 10.14 -36.36 24.25
N PRO A 150 10.94 -36.03 25.30
CA PRO A 150 10.57 -34.91 26.23
C PRO A 150 11.65 -34.22 27.16
N VAL A 151 11.43 -32.91 27.45
CA VAL A 151 11.45 -32.15 28.75
C VAL A 151 12.56 -32.28 29.84
N SER A 152 13.08 -31.12 30.34
CA SER A 152 13.14 -30.72 31.79
C SER A 152 13.77 -29.33 32.09
N ALA A 153 13.31 -28.64 33.16
CA ALA A 153 13.81 -27.37 33.74
C ALA A 153 13.97 -27.49 35.29
N PRO A 154 14.55 -26.51 36.03
CA PRO A 154 13.71 -25.52 36.74
C PRO A 154 14.35 -24.12 37.04
N GLU A 155 13.57 -23.25 37.69
CA GLU A 155 13.82 -21.82 38.04
C GLU A 155 14.16 -21.60 39.55
N PRO A 156 14.58 -20.39 40.01
CA PRO A 156 13.64 -19.56 40.79
C PRO A 156 13.79 -18.01 40.70
N GLU A 157 12.69 -17.27 40.94
CA GLU A 157 12.64 -15.81 41.17
C GLU A 157 13.23 -15.37 42.55
N PRO A 158 13.47 -14.06 42.76
CA PRO A 158 12.49 -13.28 43.55
C PRO A 158 12.23 -11.82 43.08
N ALA A 159 10.99 -11.36 43.28
CA ALA A 159 10.58 -9.94 43.31
C ALA A 159 10.67 -9.35 44.75
N PRO A 160 10.28 -8.08 45.07
CA PRO A 160 9.80 -6.97 44.23
C PRO A 160 10.45 -5.59 44.51
N VAL A 161 10.30 -4.61 43.60
CA VAL A 161 10.38 -3.17 43.92
C VAL A 161 9.33 -2.35 43.14
N SER A 162 8.89 -1.24 43.73
CA SER A 162 7.67 -0.51 43.36
C SER A 162 7.88 0.71 42.46
N GLY A 163 6.82 1.04 41.72
CA GLY A 163 6.41 2.44 41.50
C GLY A 163 6.97 3.18 40.29
N GLY A 164 6.07 3.74 39.46
CA GLY A 164 6.42 4.76 38.47
C GLY A 164 5.78 4.56 37.10
N SER A 165 4.49 4.89 36.94
CA SER A 165 3.83 4.86 35.64
C SER A 165 4.33 6.00 34.73
N LYS A 166 4.91 5.67 33.57
CA LYS A 166 5.17 6.59 32.45
C LYS A 166 4.89 5.93 31.10
N LYS A 167 3.61 5.67 30.81
CA LYS A 167 3.16 5.36 29.44
C LYS A 167 3.04 6.66 28.64
N GLY A 168 3.97 6.91 27.71
CA GLY A 168 3.90 8.09 26.84
C GLY A 168 5.24 8.52 26.23
N LEU A 169 5.80 7.73 25.31
CA LEU A 169 6.89 8.20 24.42
C LEU A 169 7.00 7.44 23.09
N VAL A 170 6.62 6.15 23.04
CA VAL A 170 6.85 5.31 21.85
C VAL A 170 5.93 5.65 20.65
N LEU A 171 4.72 6.17 20.90
CA LEU A 171 3.72 6.39 19.85
C LEU A 171 4.07 7.57 18.92
N ALA A 172 4.70 8.63 19.44
CA ALA A 172 5.04 9.82 18.66
C ALA A 172 6.17 9.55 17.64
N ALA A 173 7.16 8.73 18.00
CA ALA A 173 8.29 8.42 17.13
C ALA A 173 7.90 7.55 15.92
N MET A 174 6.96 6.61 16.10
CA MET A 174 6.48 5.77 15.00
C MET A 174 5.56 6.54 14.05
N LEU A 175 4.70 7.42 14.56
CA LEU A 175 3.88 8.30 13.72
C LEU A 175 4.77 9.22 12.87
N ALA A 176 5.78 9.84 13.48
CA ALA A 176 6.73 10.70 12.78
C ALA A 176 7.47 9.97 11.65
N LEU A 177 7.89 8.71 11.84
CA LEU A 177 8.58 7.92 10.80
C LEU A 177 7.66 7.48 9.65
N VAL A 178 6.42 7.10 9.92
CA VAL A 178 5.43 6.76 8.87
C VAL A 178 5.09 8.01 8.04
N LEU A 179 4.86 9.14 8.71
CA LEU A 179 4.58 10.41 8.04
C LEU A 179 5.79 10.91 7.25
N LEU A 180 7.01 10.78 7.76
CA LEU A 180 8.25 11.09 7.02
C LEU A 180 8.41 10.20 5.78
N GLY A 181 8.05 8.92 5.86
CA GLY A 181 8.04 7.99 4.72
C GLY A 181 7.02 8.36 3.64
N MET A 182 5.76 8.64 4.04
CA MET A 182 4.72 9.12 3.13
C MET A 182 5.08 10.47 2.50
N PHE A 183 5.72 11.37 3.25
CA PHE A 183 6.11 12.70 2.80
C PHE A 183 7.35 12.67 1.88
N ALA A 184 8.32 11.79 2.13
CA ALA A 184 9.45 11.56 1.23
C ALA A 184 8.98 10.95 -0.10
N GLY A 185 8.06 9.97 -0.06
CA GLY A 185 7.39 9.45 -1.25
C GLY A 185 6.64 10.54 -2.01
N TRP A 186 5.87 11.37 -1.33
CA TRP A 186 5.11 12.48 -1.90
C TRP A 186 5.99 13.61 -2.47
N ARG A 187 7.17 13.88 -1.88
CA ARG A 187 8.18 14.83 -2.39
C ARG A 187 8.78 14.40 -3.73
N ILE A 188 8.81 13.10 -4.02
CA ILE A 188 9.45 12.51 -5.20
C ILE A 188 8.39 12.09 -6.25
N PHE A 189 7.21 11.65 -5.84
CA PHE A 189 6.16 11.07 -6.71
C PHE A 189 4.76 11.70 -6.57
N GLY A 190 4.55 12.70 -5.71
CA GLY A 190 3.25 13.35 -5.55
C GLY A 190 2.79 14.11 -6.80
N GLY A 191 1.55 13.88 -7.22
CA GLY A 191 0.86 14.41 -8.40
C GLY A 191 1.50 15.64 -9.07
N ASN A 192 2.13 15.40 -10.22
CA ASN A 192 2.94 16.39 -10.95
C ASN A 192 2.13 17.60 -11.44
N SER A 193 0.79 17.54 -11.47
CA SER A 193 -0.10 18.68 -11.72
C SER A 193 -0.28 19.56 -10.48
N ASP A 194 -0.75 18.97 -9.38
CA ASP A 194 -1.30 19.70 -8.23
C ASP A 194 -0.19 20.37 -7.43
N ALA A 195 0.96 19.71 -7.30
CA ALA A 195 2.15 20.29 -6.69
C ALA A 195 2.69 21.47 -7.53
N ARG A 196 2.56 21.42 -8.86
CA ARG A 196 2.91 22.55 -9.75
C ARG A 196 1.89 23.68 -9.64
N GLU A 197 0.59 23.38 -9.58
CA GLU A 197 -0.46 24.40 -9.42
C GLU A 197 -0.38 25.07 -8.05
N ALA A 198 -0.22 24.31 -6.96
CA ALA A 198 -0.02 24.82 -5.62
C ALA A 198 1.21 25.74 -5.54
N ARG A 199 2.35 25.33 -6.13
CA ARG A 199 3.56 26.17 -6.24
C ARG A 199 3.31 27.43 -7.07
N ARG A 200 2.62 27.35 -8.21
CA ARG A 200 2.21 28.51 -9.04
C ARG A 200 1.30 29.47 -8.26
N ALA A 201 0.41 28.96 -7.41
CA ALA A 201 -0.44 29.74 -6.50
C ALA A 201 0.29 30.22 -5.23
N GLY A 202 1.59 29.92 -5.09
CA GLY A 202 2.46 30.37 -4.00
C GLY A 202 2.30 29.60 -2.69
N PHE A 203 1.76 28.37 -2.72
CA PHE A 203 1.84 27.41 -1.61
C PHE A 203 3.11 26.57 -1.79
N THR A 204 4.15 26.94 -1.06
CA THR A 204 5.52 26.39 -1.22
C THR A 204 5.95 25.48 -0.08
N VAL A 205 5.24 25.51 1.05
CA VAL A 205 5.55 24.74 2.25
C VAL A 205 4.53 23.63 2.37
N VAL A 206 4.96 22.44 2.74
CA VAL A 206 4.09 21.25 2.75
C VAL A 206 3.96 20.76 4.18
N ALA A 207 2.76 20.36 4.56
CA ALA A 207 2.45 19.89 5.89
C ALA A 207 1.57 18.66 5.87
N VAL A 208 1.63 17.88 6.94
CA VAL A 208 0.71 16.79 7.24
C VAL A 208 -0.24 17.26 8.34
N ILE A 209 -1.54 16.97 8.22
CA ILE A 209 -2.51 17.23 9.28
C ILE A 209 -2.20 16.38 10.52
N GLU A 210 -2.10 17.06 11.65
CA GLU A 210 -2.01 16.47 12.98
C GLU A 210 -3.01 17.21 13.90
N SER A 211 -4.23 16.70 13.97
CA SER A 211 -5.33 17.26 14.76
C SER A 211 -5.64 16.34 15.95
N PRO A 212 -5.73 16.86 17.19
CA PRO A 212 -6.19 16.09 18.34
C PRO A 212 -7.60 15.49 18.15
N ASP A 213 -8.44 16.14 17.33
CA ASP A 213 -9.82 15.76 17.05
C ASP A 213 -9.96 14.92 15.76
N GLU A 214 -8.86 14.36 15.24
CA GLU A 214 -8.71 13.64 13.95
C GLU A 214 -9.10 14.42 12.68
N VAL A 215 -9.73 15.59 12.83
CA VAL A 215 -10.22 16.46 11.76
C VAL A 215 -9.78 17.90 12.02
N ALA A 216 -9.31 18.58 10.97
CA ALA A 216 -8.98 20.00 11.01
C ALA A 216 -9.89 20.80 10.06
N ASN A 217 -10.50 21.87 10.57
CA ASN A 217 -11.39 22.73 9.78
C ASN A 217 -10.59 23.76 8.97
N ILE A 218 -10.85 23.82 7.66
CA ILE A 218 -10.37 24.87 6.76
C ILE A 218 -11.41 25.99 6.75
N ARG A 219 -11.01 27.22 7.08
CA ARG A 219 -11.91 28.38 7.21
C ARG A 219 -11.71 29.41 6.10
N ARG A 220 -12.73 30.22 5.83
CA ARG A 220 -12.68 31.28 4.81
C ARG A 220 -11.67 32.38 5.16
N GLY A 221 -11.44 32.63 6.45
CA GLY A 221 -10.50 33.62 6.98
C GLY A 221 -9.71 33.11 8.19
N PRO A 222 -8.74 33.90 8.68
CA PRO A 222 -7.81 33.53 9.75
C PRO A 222 -8.40 33.74 11.17
N SER A 223 -9.64 33.28 11.42
CA SER A 223 -10.30 33.35 12.74
C SER A 223 -11.14 32.10 13.03
N LEU A 224 -11.36 31.79 14.31
CA LEU A 224 -12.34 30.78 14.73
C LEU A 224 -13.78 31.17 14.40
N SER A 225 -14.04 32.46 14.20
CA SER A 225 -15.35 33.00 13.80
C SER A 225 -15.61 32.91 12.29
N ASP A 226 -14.60 32.64 11.47
CA ASP A 226 -14.77 32.57 10.03
C ASP A 226 -15.47 31.27 9.59
N PRO A 227 -16.37 31.31 8.58
CA PRO A 227 -17.06 30.12 8.09
C PRO A 227 -16.10 29.00 7.68
N VAL A 228 -16.45 27.76 8.04
CA VAL A 228 -15.75 26.56 7.55
C VAL A 228 -16.09 26.38 6.06
N VAL A 229 -15.06 26.22 5.22
CA VAL A 229 -15.16 26.00 3.77
C VAL A 229 -14.65 24.62 3.34
N GLY A 230 -14.06 23.86 4.25
CA GLY A 230 -13.62 22.48 4.02
C GLY A 230 -13.11 21.83 5.29
N LYS A 231 -12.81 20.53 5.19
CA LYS A 231 -12.18 19.73 6.24
C LYS A 231 -10.98 19.00 5.65
N ALA A 232 -9.95 18.85 6.47
CA ALA A 232 -8.82 17.97 6.21
C ALA A 232 -8.70 16.96 7.36
N TYR A 233 -8.23 15.75 7.07
CA TYR A 233 -8.25 14.61 7.99
C TYR A 233 -6.85 14.26 8.48
N GLN A 234 -6.75 13.59 9.64
CA GLN A 234 -5.47 13.14 10.21
C GLN A 234 -4.60 12.42 9.19
N GLY A 235 -3.33 12.81 9.07
CA GLY A 235 -2.39 12.23 8.09
C GLY A 235 -2.54 12.74 6.65
N GLU A 236 -3.55 13.56 6.34
CA GLU A 236 -3.71 14.15 5.01
C GLU A 236 -2.57 15.14 4.71
N VAL A 237 -2.05 15.11 3.47
CA VAL A 237 -0.99 16.03 3.03
C VAL A 237 -1.61 17.27 2.40
N ILE A 238 -1.24 18.44 2.92
CA ILE A 238 -1.72 19.74 2.47
C ILE A 238 -0.58 20.67 2.02
N TYR A 239 -0.88 21.50 1.03
CA TYR A 239 -0.01 22.62 0.64
C TYR A 239 -0.31 23.83 1.52
N THR A 240 0.72 24.50 1.99
CA THR A 240 0.62 25.66 2.89
C THR A 240 1.42 26.84 2.34
N LYS A 241 0.90 28.04 2.57
CA LYS A 241 1.56 29.31 2.31
C LYS A 241 1.85 29.96 3.65
N ARG A 242 3.14 30.02 4.00
CA ARG A 242 3.63 30.62 5.24
C ARG A 242 3.13 32.07 5.35
N ARG A 243 2.60 32.38 6.53
CA ARG A 243 2.18 33.72 6.95
C ARG A 243 2.59 33.90 8.40
N ASP A 244 2.99 35.11 8.77
CA ASP A 244 3.33 35.39 10.16
C ASP A 244 2.05 35.39 11.02
N GLY A 245 2.10 34.65 12.14
CA GLY A 245 0.99 34.49 13.07
C GLY A 245 0.41 33.06 13.14
N LYS A 246 -0.72 32.95 13.86
CA LYS A 246 -1.34 31.67 14.26
C LYS A 246 -2.12 30.96 13.14
N TRP A 247 -2.37 31.63 12.02
CA TRP A 247 -3.22 31.15 10.93
C TRP A 247 -2.51 31.20 9.59
N TRP A 248 -2.42 30.05 8.92
CA TRP A 248 -1.71 29.89 7.66
C TRP A 248 -2.71 29.61 6.55
N LYS A 249 -2.42 30.06 5.32
CA LYS A 249 -3.27 29.73 4.17
C LYS A 249 -2.93 28.32 3.70
N VAL A 250 -3.94 27.48 3.51
CA VAL A 250 -3.80 26.06 3.13
C VAL A 250 -4.56 25.77 1.85
N ARG A 251 -4.13 24.72 1.14
CA ARG A 251 -4.77 24.12 -0.03
C ARG A 251 -4.70 22.59 0.06
N LYS A 252 -5.84 21.93 -0.09
CA LYS A 252 -5.95 20.47 -0.26
C LYS A 252 -5.59 20.04 -1.69
N GLN A 253 -5.43 18.73 -1.92
CA GLN A 253 -5.29 18.18 -3.27
C GLN A 253 -6.53 18.46 -4.15
N ASP A 254 -7.74 18.33 -3.59
CA ASP A 254 -9.02 18.66 -4.26
C ASP A 254 -9.20 20.14 -4.66
N GLY A 255 -8.20 20.98 -4.45
CA GLY A 255 -8.20 22.40 -4.80
C GLY A 255 -8.81 23.33 -3.75
N THR A 256 -9.50 22.80 -2.73
CA THR A 256 -10.08 23.59 -1.62
C THR A 256 -9.00 24.44 -0.97
N THR A 257 -9.22 25.76 -0.89
CA THR A 257 -8.30 26.68 -0.21
C THR A 257 -8.99 27.48 0.89
N GLY A 258 -8.22 27.81 1.93
CA GLY A 258 -8.70 28.61 3.06
C GLY A 258 -7.58 28.79 4.08
N TYR A 259 -7.94 28.92 5.35
CA TYR A 259 -7.02 29.14 6.47
C TYR A 259 -7.19 28.05 7.53
N MET A 260 -6.07 27.66 8.13
CA MET A 260 -6.02 26.67 9.22
C MET A 260 -5.08 27.17 10.32
N ALA A 261 -5.37 26.80 11.57
CA ALA A 261 -4.52 27.13 12.70
C ALA A 261 -3.21 26.33 12.64
N ARG A 262 -2.07 27.00 12.87
CA ARG A 262 -0.72 26.43 12.67
C ARG A 262 -0.43 25.19 13.52
N HIS A 263 -1.09 24.99 14.64
CA HIS A 263 -0.85 23.84 15.51
C HIS A 263 -1.55 22.54 15.07
N LEU A 264 -2.40 22.58 14.02
CA LEU A 264 -3.16 21.43 13.51
C LEU A 264 -2.43 20.67 12.39
N PHE A 265 -1.16 21.00 12.14
CA PHE A 265 -0.36 20.38 11.10
C PHE A 265 1.14 20.53 11.38
N VAL A 266 1.93 19.53 10.97
CA VAL A 266 3.39 19.53 11.07
C VAL A 266 4.03 19.82 9.72
N ILE A 267 5.04 20.68 9.73
CA ILE A 267 5.82 21.08 8.55
C ILE A 267 7.14 20.33 8.62
N GLU A 268 7.49 19.59 7.57
CA GLU A 268 8.79 18.93 7.49
C GLU A 268 9.91 19.99 7.32
N GLY A 269 10.95 19.92 8.15
CA GLY A 269 12.14 20.79 8.05
C GLY A 269 12.52 21.59 9.31
N LYS A 270 11.78 21.45 10.43
CA LYS A 270 12.27 21.83 11.77
C LYS A 270 11.84 20.81 12.82
N ILE A 271 12.83 20.26 13.49
CA ILE A 271 12.74 19.70 14.85
C ILE A 271 12.56 20.88 15.83
#